data_AF-A0A183II00-F1
#
_entry.id   AF-A0A183II00-F1
#
_cell.length_a   1.000
_cell.length_b   1.000
_cell.length_c   1.000
_cell.angle_alpha   90.00
_cell.angle_beta   90.00
_cell.angle_gamma   90.00
#
_symmetry.space_group_name_H-M   'P 1'
#
loop_
_entity.id
_entity.type
_entity.pdbx_description
1 polymer ?
#
loop_
_entity_poly.entity_id
_entity_poly.type
_entity_poly.pdbx_seq_one_letter_code
_entity_poly.pdbx_strand_id
1 'polypeptide(L)'
;MGSAESKSSGDAFSWTDRHGSSSTNSLFEAALAALCHEDVADQNKKKPDNEEGKICRSSEAALGELGSSFSTPSSISDDPTTILKKILCYIEHGDVEITLDELPGLISVARYLGFAEFVTYIEERLVKASRNLNILGKCIAISYFCCASEGVKNVLLSKVVENLTKEVVKQQIPMLPTAAIFEFLKRDDVRYKCKQGTMLLDIVLRWMDANRYAASFFPLILNCIRFDHVSSDEAFQYLDEAENKDLADVLLPNIAAAEWKRLCINMGRAEYAQLNLDKCPPPTMPRCDEEATEVSLFP
;
A
#
# COMPACT_ATOMS: atom_id res chain seq x y z
N MET A 1 8.49 -50.87 52.64
CA MET A 1 7.06 -51.03 52.32
C MET A 1 6.71 -49.97 51.29
N GLY A 2 6.07 -50.36 50.18
CA GLY A 2 5.45 -49.41 49.22
C GLY A 2 6.23 -49.20 47.93
N SER A 3 5.81 -49.93 46.90
CA SER A 3 6.15 -49.79 45.47
C SER A 3 5.74 -48.44 44.89
N ALA A 4 6.41 -47.97 43.82
CA ALA A 4 5.81 -47.80 42.48
C ALA A 4 6.67 -46.95 41.52
N GLU A 5 7.01 -47.58 40.40
CA GLU A 5 6.99 -47.07 39.01
C GLU A 5 7.85 -45.86 38.61
N SER A 6 8.95 -46.16 37.91
CA SER A 6 9.51 -45.30 36.86
C SER A 6 9.49 -46.06 35.53
N LYS A 7 8.52 -45.73 34.66
CA LYS A 7 8.51 -46.16 33.25
C LYS A 7 9.16 -45.07 32.41
N SER A 8 10.30 -45.38 31.82
CA SER A 8 10.90 -44.65 30.70
C SER A 8 10.31 -45.20 29.39
N SER A 9 9.55 -44.39 28.67
CA SER A 9 9.26 -44.60 27.26
C SER A 9 9.90 -43.46 26.49
N GLY A 10 10.96 -43.78 25.74
CA GLY A 10 11.50 -42.89 24.74
C GLY A 10 10.59 -42.88 23.52
N ASP A 11 10.28 -41.69 23.03
CA ASP A 11 9.79 -41.49 21.69
C ASP A 11 10.70 -40.50 20.99
N ALA A 12 11.34 -40.99 19.93
CA ALA A 12 12.13 -40.23 18.99
C ALA A 12 11.21 -39.36 18.15
N PHE A 13 11.39 -38.03 18.22
CA PHE A 13 10.68 -37.10 17.36
C PHE A 13 11.46 -36.92 16.05
N SER A 14 10.94 -37.51 14.97
CA SER A 14 11.45 -37.33 13.61
C SER A 14 11.04 -35.97 13.05
N TRP A 15 12.01 -35.14 12.67
CA TRP A 15 11.78 -34.02 11.78
C TRP A 15 11.75 -34.56 10.34
N THR A 16 10.55 -34.77 9.81
CA THR A 16 10.36 -34.88 8.36
C THR A 16 9.97 -33.52 7.81
N ASP A 17 10.79 -33.05 6.87
CA ASP A 17 10.61 -31.88 6.04
C ASP A 17 9.18 -31.72 5.53
N ARG A 18 8.59 -30.56 5.83
CA ARG A 18 7.51 -29.98 5.02
C ARG A 18 8.02 -28.67 4.44
N HIS A 19 8.82 -28.78 3.38
CA HIS A 19 8.90 -27.71 2.41
C HIS A 19 7.56 -27.63 1.67
N GLY A 20 6.69 -26.73 2.16
CA GLY A 20 5.62 -26.18 1.34
C GLY A 20 6.25 -25.26 0.31
N SER A 21 6.48 -25.79 -0.89
CA SER A 21 6.94 -25.03 -2.05
C SER A 21 5.96 -23.89 -2.33
N SER A 22 6.45 -22.65 -2.25
CA SER A 22 5.77 -21.47 -2.76
C SER A 22 5.51 -21.64 -4.26
N SER A 23 4.23 -21.68 -4.63
CA SER A 23 3.76 -21.92 -6.00
C SER A 23 4.03 -20.76 -6.98
N THR A 24 4.72 -19.71 -6.57
CA THR A 24 5.09 -18.58 -7.43
C THR A 24 6.38 -18.82 -8.21
N ASN A 25 7.29 -19.66 -7.70
CA ASN A 25 8.55 -19.96 -8.39
C ASN A 25 8.34 -20.86 -9.61
N SER A 26 7.36 -21.78 -9.59
CA SER A 26 7.14 -22.70 -10.71
C SER A 26 6.51 -22.03 -11.93
N LEU A 27 5.71 -20.97 -11.74
CA LEU A 27 5.11 -20.22 -12.87
C LEU A 27 6.13 -19.32 -13.57
N PHE A 28 7.08 -18.76 -12.81
CA PHE A 28 8.17 -17.95 -13.36
C PHE A 28 9.19 -18.80 -14.12
N GLU A 29 9.60 -19.95 -13.55
CA GLU A 29 10.47 -20.90 -14.26
C GLU A 29 9.79 -21.48 -15.51
N ALA A 30 8.46 -21.71 -15.47
CA ALA A 30 7.71 -22.14 -16.64
C ALA A 30 7.63 -21.06 -17.73
N ALA A 31 7.48 -19.78 -17.37
CA ALA A 31 7.47 -18.67 -18.34
C ALA A 31 8.85 -18.45 -18.98
N LEU A 32 9.93 -18.52 -18.18
CA LEU A 32 11.30 -18.51 -18.69
C LEU A 32 11.61 -19.72 -19.59
N ALA A 33 11.17 -20.91 -19.20
CA ALA A 33 11.34 -22.12 -20.01
C ALA A 33 10.55 -22.05 -21.33
N ALA A 34 9.34 -21.50 -21.32
CA ALA A 34 8.54 -21.31 -22.53
C ALA A 34 9.21 -20.35 -23.52
N LEU A 35 9.82 -19.26 -23.03
CA LEU A 35 10.56 -18.32 -23.87
C LEU A 35 11.87 -18.92 -24.41
N CYS A 36 12.55 -19.77 -23.64
CA CYS A 36 13.75 -20.48 -24.09
C CYS A 36 13.44 -21.62 -25.10
N HIS A 37 12.20 -22.11 -25.16
CA HIS A 37 11.80 -23.19 -26.07
C HIS A 37 11.21 -22.70 -27.40
N GLU A 38 10.78 -21.44 -27.50
CA GLU A 38 10.33 -20.86 -28.78
C GLU A 38 11.49 -20.64 -29.78
N ASP A 39 12.76 -20.64 -29.34
CA ASP A 39 13.94 -20.45 -30.21
C ASP A 39 14.48 -21.74 -30.87
N VAL A 40 13.89 -22.92 -30.61
CA VAL A 40 14.36 -24.20 -31.19
C VAL A 40 13.37 -24.83 -32.18
N ALA A 41 12.19 -24.24 -32.36
CA ALA A 41 11.13 -24.82 -33.17
C ALA A 41 10.73 -24.00 -34.41
N ASP A 42 11.61 -23.19 -35.00
CA ASP A 42 11.35 -22.71 -36.37
C ASP A 42 12.60 -22.25 -37.14
N GLN A 43 13.51 -23.19 -37.42
CA GLN A 43 14.43 -23.05 -38.56
C GLN A 43 14.07 -24.09 -39.61
N ASN A 44 12.98 -23.86 -40.35
CA ASN A 44 12.86 -24.23 -41.77
C ASN A 44 11.51 -23.80 -42.36
N LYS A 45 11.43 -22.57 -42.90
CA LYS A 45 10.92 -22.30 -44.26
C LYS A 45 10.82 -20.80 -44.57
N LYS A 46 11.61 -20.40 -45.58
CA LYS A 46 11.31 -19.43 -46.66
C LYS A 46 10.88 -17.99 -46.28
N LYS A 47 11.82 -17.06 -46.52
CA LYS A 47 11.59 -15.71 -47.12
C LYS A 47 10.94 -15.87 -48.53
N PRO A 48 10.34 -14.85 -49.18
CA PRO A 48 10.38 -13.40 -48.88
C PRO A 48 8.97 -12.72 -49.00
N ASP A 49 8.68 -11.41 -48.89
CA ASP A 49 9.35 -10.11 -49.01
C ASP A 49 8.43 -9.05 -48.31
N ASN A 50 9.01 -7.89 -47.94
CA ASN A 50 8.41 -6.54 -47.83
C ASN A 50 7.01 -6.32 -47.19
N GLU A 51 6.96 -5.63 -46.06
CA GLU A 51 6.53 -4.20 -45.97
C GLU A 51 6.41 -3.73 -44.50
N GLU A 52 7.22 -2.71 -44.21
CA GLU A 52 6.97 -1.57 -43.33
C GLU A 52 6.53 -1.77 -41.86
N GLY A 53 7.46 -1.34 -41.00
CA GLY A 53 7.31 -1.13 -39.56
C GLY A 53 5.98 -0.47 -39.18
N LYS A 54 5.19 -1.22 -38.42
CA LYS A 54 4.03 -0.73 -37.71
C LYS A 54 4.53 0.06 -36.50
N ILE A 55 4.75 1.35 -36.73
CA ILE A 55 5.04 2.36 -35.71
C ILE A 55 4.07 2.17 -34.54
N CYS A 56 4.60 1.98 -33.32
CA CYS A 56 3.88 2.25 -32.08
C CYS A 56 3.46 3.72 -32.11
N ARG A 57 2.25 3.98 -32.59
CA ARG A 57 1.72 5.34 -32.68
C ARG A 57 1.50 5.89 -31.27
N SER A 58 2.14 7.02 -30.97
CA SER A 58 1.73 7.89 -29.87
C SER A 58 0.27 8.27 -30.04
N SER A 59 -0.56 7.89 -29.08
CA SER A 59 -1.85 8.52 -28.86
C SER A 59 -1.84 9.13 -27.46
N GLU A 60 -1.97 10.45 -27.37
CA GLU A 60 -2.12 11.19 -26.11
C GLU A 60 -3.52 11.01 -25.49
N ALA A 61 -4.23 9.91 -25.80
CA ALA A 61 -5.66 9.77 -25.55
C ALA A 61 -6.07 8.60 -24.62
N ALA A 62 -5.15 7.77 -24.13
CA ALA A 62 -5.50 6.55 -23.38
C ALA A 62 -5.76 6.73 -21.86
N LEU A 63 -6.00 7.95 -21.37
CA LEU A 63 -6.24 8.22 -19.94
C LEU A 63 -7.66 8.71 -19.60
N GLY A 64 -8.60 8.59 -20.53
CA GLY A 64 -9.95 9.08 -20.32
C GLY A 64 -11.02 8.19 -20.94
N GLU A 65 -11.38 7.10 -20.27
CA GLU A 65 -12.75 6.59 -20.35
C GLU A 65 -13.11 5.80 -19.08
N LEU A 66 -14.18 6.25 -18.42
CA LEU A 66 -14.72 5.77 -17.15
C LEU A 66 -15.86 4.79 -17.41
N GLY A 67 -15.78 3.59 -16.81
CA GLY A 67 -16.90 2.66 -16.64
C GLY A 67 -17.08 2.33 -15.17
N SER A 68 -18.15 2.85 -14.57
CA SER A 68 -18.59 2.64 -13.20
C SER A 68 -18.78 1.15 -12.85
N SER A 69 -17.81 0.55 -12.16
CA SER A 69 -18.03 -0.56 -11.23
C SER A 69 -16.88 -0.62 -10.21
N PHE A 70 -17.20 -0.47 -8.93
CA PHE A 70 -16.23 -0.54 -7.84
C PHE A 70 -16.01 -2.01 -7.48
N SER A 71 -14.97 -2.59 -8.05
CA SER A 71 -14.41 -3.86 -7.62
C SER A 71 -13.17 -3.55 -6.78
N THR A 72 -13.03 -4.20 -5.62
CA THR A 72 -11.71 -4.45 -5.02
C THR A 72 -10.71 -4.89 -6.10
N PRO A 73 -9.40 -4.62 -6.00
CA PRO A 73 -8.42 -5.10 -6.96
C PRO A 73 -8.40 -6.64 -6.91
N SER A 74 -9.33 -7.24 -7.64
CA SER A 74 -9.45 -8.65 -7.88
C SER A 74 -8.31 -8.98 -8.83
N SER A 75 -7.27 -9.63 -8.30
CA SER A 75 -6.40 -10.56 -9.03
C SER A 75 -6.32 -10.24 -10.52
N ILE A 76 -5.63 -9.16 -10.87
CA ILE A 76 -5.26 -8.92 -12.26
C ILE A 76 -4.20 -9.97 -12.54
N SER A 77 -4.66 -11.11 -13.06
CA SER A 77 -3.86 -12.12 -13.72
C SER A 77 -3.37 -11.50 -15.03
N ASP A 78 -2.53 -10.47 -14.95
CA ASP A 78 -1.75 -10.06 -16.10
C ASP A 78 -0.87 -11.25 -16.44
N ASP A 79 -1.11 -11.82 -17.61
CA ASP A 79 -0.28 -12.88 -18.16
C ASP A 79 1.20 -12.42 -18.08
N PRO A 80 2.08 -13.13 -17.35
CA PRO A 80 3.47 -12.75 -17.18
C PRO A 80 4.17 -12.48 -18.52
N THR A 81 3.73 -13.16 -19.58
CA THR A 81 4.21 -12.98 -20.95
C THR A 81 3.91 -11.57 -21.48
N THR A 82 2.75 -11.01 -21.15
CA THR A 82 2.34 -9.66 -21.58
C THR A 82 3.15 -8.59 -20.86
N ILE A 83 3.38 -8.75 -19.55
CA ILE A 83 4.23 -7.83 -18.77
C ILE A 83 5.65 -7.82 -19.35
N LEU A 84 6.23 -9.01 -19.60
CA LEU A 84 7.58 -9.10 -20.15
C LEU A 84 7.66 -8.50 -21.56
N LYS A 85 6.67 -8.76 -22.42
CA LYS A 85 6.61 -8.14 -23.75
C LYS A 85 6.62 -6.62 -23.68
N LYS A 86 5.91 -6.01 -22.73
CA LYS A 86 5.92 -4.55 -22.54
C LYS A 86 7.28 -4.02 -22.07
N ILE A 87 7.97 -4.76 -21.19
CA ILE A 87 9.33 -4.43 -20.77
C ILE A 87 10.29 -4.50 -21.97
N LEU A 88 10.21 -5.55 -22.79
CA LEU A 88 11.03 -5.70 -23.99
C LEU A 88 10.75 -4.58 -25.01
N CYS A 89 9.48 -4.25 -25.25
CA CYS A 89 9.10 -3.11 -26.10
C CYS A 89 9.72 -1.80 -25.60
N TYR A 90 9.75 -1.57 -24.28
CA TYR A 90 10.40 -0.40 -23.72
C TYR A 90 11.92 -0.41 -23.95
N ILE A 91 12.58 -1.56 -23.83
CA ILE A 91 14.03 -1.68 -24.13
C ILE A 91 14.31 -1.33 -25.59
N GLU A 92 13.46 -1.81 -26.52
CA GLU A 92 13.65 -1.60 -27.95
C GLU A 92 13.28 -0.19 -28.42
N HIS A 93 12.30 0.46 -27.78
CA HIS A 93 11.69 1.68 -28.30
C HIS A 93 11.78 2.89 -27.36
N GLY A 94 12.13 2.69 -26.09
CA GLY A 94 12.19 3.73 -25.05
C GLY A 94 10.82 4.25 -24.57
N ASP A 95 9.71 3.73 -25.10
CA ASP A 95 8.35 4.06 -24.69
C ASP A 95 7.42 2.85 -24.87
N VAL A 96 6.39 2.78 -24.03
CA VAL A 96 5.35 1.75 -24.09
C VAL A 96 4.07 2.28 -23.46
N GLU A 97 2.93 1.90 -24.05
CA GLU A 97 1.61 2.21 -23.52
C GLU A 97 1.30 1.33 -22.29
N ILE A 98 1.03 1.99 -21.17
CA ILE A 98 0.78 1.33 -19.88
C ILE A 98 -0.50 1.89 -19.28
N THR A 99 -1.40 1.00 -18.87
CA THR A 99 -2.59 1.33 -18.10
C THR A 99 -2.29 1.29 -16.60
N LEU A 100 -3.09 1.99 -15.79
CA LEU A 100 -2.90 1.99 -14.33
C LEU A 100 -2.97 0.59 -13.71
N ASP A 101 -3.76 -0.30 -14.30
CA ASP A 101 -4.00 -1.65 -13.81
C ASP A 101 -2.79 -2.56 -13.98
N GLU A 102 -1.96 -2.31 -14.99
CA GLU A 102 -0.75 -3.09 -15.30
C GLU A 102 0.48 -2.64 -14.49
N LEU A 103 0.44 -1.43 -13.91
CA LEU A 103 1.60 -0.85 -13.21
C LEU A 103 2.13 -1.76 -12.09
N PRO A 104 1.29 -2.42 -11.26
CA PRO A 104 1.81 -3.28 -10.20
C PRO A 104 2.64 -4.46 -10.72
N GLY A 105 2.15 -5.12 -11.77
CA GLY A 105 2.87 -6.22 -12.41
C GLY A 105 4.17 -5.75 -13.04
N LEU A 106 4.12 -4.65 -13.79
CA LEU A 106 5.29 -4.07 -14.45
C LEU A 106 6.37 -3.62 -13.47
N ILE A 107 6.02 -2.93 -12.38
CA ILE A 107 6.99 -2.51 -11.36
C ILE A 107 7.63 -3.74 -10.68
N SER A 108 6.81 -4.73 -10.31
CA SER A 108 7.28 -5.94 -9.64
C SER A 108 8.31 -6.70 -10.50
N VAL A 109 7.95 -6.98 -11.75
CA VAL A 109 8.84 -7.70 -12.69
C VAL A 109 10.08 -6.87 -13.03
N ALA A 110 9.94 -5.56 -13.27
CA ALA A 110 11.08 -4.70 -13.56
C ALA A 110 12.09 -4.66 -12.41
N ARG A 111 11.61 -4.61 -11.17
CA ARG A 111 12.48 -4.66 -9.98
C ARG A 111 13.17 -6.00 -9.83
N TYR A 112 12.43 -7.09 -10.03
CA TYR A 112 13.00 -8.43 -10.00
C TYR A 112 14.14 -8.60 -11.02
N LEU A 113 13.98 -8.02 -12.21
CA LEU A 113 14.99 -8.01 -13.27
C LEU A 113 16.11 -6.97 -13.06
N GLY A 114 16.04 -6.14 -12.01
CA GLY A 114 17.01 -5.07 -11.76
C GLY A 114 16.93 -3.91 -12.75
N PHE A 115 15.82 -3.74 -13.47
CA PHE A 115 15.68 -2.74 -14.53
C PHE A 115 15.21 -1.38 -13.97
N ALA A 116 16.13 -0.70 -13.27
CA ALA A 116 15.84 0.53 -12.54
C ALA A 116 15.29 1.67 -13.42
N GLU A 117 15.81 1.84 -14.63
CA GLU A 117 15.35 2.90 -15.55
C GLU A 117 13.86 2.77 -15.90
N PHE A 118 13.40 1.53 -16.12
CA PHE A 118 11.99 1.27 -16.40
C PHE A 118 11.11 1.50 -15.17
N VAL A 119 11.60 1.18 -13.97
CA VAL A 119 10.90 1.50 -12.71
C VAL A 119 10.73 3.02 -12.57
N THR A 120 11.78 3.80 -12.83
CA THR A 120 11.70 5.28 -12.81
C THR A 120 10.70 5.79 -13.85
N TYR A 121 10.75 5.24 -15.07
CA TYR A 121 9.80 5.59 -16.13
C TYR A 121 8.34 5.33 -15.72
N ILE A 122 8.06 4.19 -15.08
CA ILE A 122 6.73 3.86 -14.56
C ILE A 122 6.32 4.83 -13.44
N GLU A 123 7.22 5.11 -12.50
CA GLU A 123 6.99 6.04 -11.40
C GLU A 123 6.63 7.46 -11.89
N GLU A 124 7.31 7.95 -12.93
CA GLU A 124 6.96 9.22 -13.57
C GLU A 124 5.56 9.19 -14.20
N ARG A 125 5.19 8.09 -14.85
CA ARG A 125 3.84 7.90 -15.42
C ARG A 125 2.78 7.92 -14.32
N LEU A 126 3.04 7.31 -13.16
CA LEU A 126 2.15 7.35 -11.99
C LEU A 126 1.96 8.79 -11.48
N VAL A 127 3.04 9.56 -11.38
CA VAL A 127 2.97 10.99 -10.99
C VAL A 127 2.22 11.83 -12.04
N LYS A 128 2.40 11.55 -13.34
CA LYS A 128 1.63 12.20 -14.42
C LYS A 128 0.14 11.85 -14.35
N ALA A 129 -0.22 10.59 -14.15
CA ALA A 129 -1.60 10.12 -14.06
C ALA A 129 -2.35 10.77 -12.87
N SER A 130 -1.68 10.94 -11.73
CA SER A 130 -2.24 11.61 -10.55
C SER A 130 -2.59 13.10 -10.73
N ARG A 131 -2.38 13.69 -11.92
CA ARG A 131 -2.96 15.00 -12.28
C ARG A 131 -4.48 14.92 -12.39
N ASN A 132 -5.02 13.75 -12.77
CA ASN A 132 -6.45 13.50 -12.71
C ASN A 132 -6.81 13.13 -11.26
N LEU A 133 -7.54 14.03 -10.58
CA LEU A 133 -7.89 13.84 -9.19
C LEU A 133 -8.81 12.65 -8.95
N ASN A 134 -9.57 12.17 -9.95
CA ASN A 134 -10.52 11.06 -9.82
C ASN A 134 -9.84 9.69 -9.60
N ILE A 135 -8.53 9.61 -9.89
CA ILE A 135 -7.73 8.39 -9.79
C ILE A 135 -6.57 8.54 -8.79
N LEU A 136 -6.54 9.63 -8.02
CA LEU A 136 -5.45 9.93 -7.10
C LEU A 136 -5.29 8.85 -6.02
N GLY A 137 -6.39 8.39 -5.42
CA GLY A 137 -6.37 7.31 -4.43
C GLY A 137 -5.82 6.02 -4.99
N LYS A 138 -6.19 5.66 -6.23
CA LYS A 138 -5.65 4.50 -6.94
C LYS A 138 -4.15 4.64 -7.19
N CYS A 139 -3.70 5.83 -7.60
CA CYS A 139 -2.27 6.10 -7.81
C CYS A 139 -1.48 5.92 -6.50
N ILE A 140 -2.02 6.41 -5.39
CA ILE A 140 -1.38 6.25 -4.07
C ILE A 140 -1.35 4.79 -3.68
N ALA A 141 -2.48 4.07 -3.78
CA ALA A 141 -2.53 2.65 -3.46
C ALA A 141 -1.46 1.86 -4.23
N ILE A 142 -1.36 2.05 -5.55
CA ILE A 142 -0.31 1.45 -6.38
C ILE A 142 1.08 1.81 -5.86
N SER A 143 1.36 3.09 -5.55
CA SER A 143 2.68 3.49 -5.08
C SER A 143 3.11 2.78 -3.78
N TYR A 144 2.17 2.49 -2.87
CA TYR A 144 2.48 1.78 -1.62
C TYR A 144 2.58 0.27 -1.83
N PHE A 145 1.67 -0.33 -2.59
CA PHE A 145 1.70 -1.77 -2.86
C PHE A 145 2.93 -2.18 -3.68
N CYS A 146 3.35 -1.33 -4.61
CA CYS A 146 4.52 -1.58 -5.45
C CYS A 146 5.81 -1.03 -4.85
N CYS A 147 5.78 -0.56 -3.60
CA CYS A 147 6.92 0.00 -2.89
C CYS A 147 7.66 1.08 -3.70
N ALA A 148 6.94 1.95 -4.42
CA ALA A 148 7.51 3.06 -5.19
C ALA A 148 8.47 3.91 -4.36
N SER A 149 9.33 4.69 -5.02
CA SER A 149 10.27 5.56 -4.32
C SER A 149 9.55 6.54 -3.37
N GLU A 150 10.22 6.87 -2.27
CA GLU A 150 9.71 7.83 -1.28
C GLU A 150 9.38 9.19 -1.89
N GLY A 151 10.13 9.62 -2.91
CA GLY A 151 9.84 10.84 -3.66
C GLY A 151 8.45 10.82 -4.31
N VAL A 152 8.09 9.70 -4.96
CA VAL A 152 6.78 9.52 -5.60
C VAL A 152 5.66 9.52 -4.57
N LYS A 153 5.78 8.73 -3.50
CA LYS A 153 4.78 8.69 -2.42
C LYS A 153 4.52 10.08 -1.85
N ASN A 154 5.59 10.84 -1.58
CA ASN A 154 5.50 12.19 -1.05
C ASN A 154 4.81 13.16 -2.02
N VAL A 155 5.10 13.09 -3.32
CA VAL A 155 4.42 13.92 -4.33
C VAL A 155 2.93 13.60 -4.39
N LEU A 156 2.56 12.31 -4.39
CA LEU A 156 1.17 11.88 -4.45
C LEU A 156 0.39 12.29 -3.18
N LEU A 157 0.97 12.09 -2.00
CA LEU A 157 0.37 12.53 -0.74
C LEU A 157 0.22 14.06 -0.70
N SER A 158 1.22 14.82 -1.14
CA SER A 158 1.15 16.29 -1.20
C SER A 158 -0.05 16.78 -2.01
N LYS A 159 -0.36 16.09 -3.14
CA LYS A 159 -1.55 16.40 -3.94
C LYS A 159 -2.86 16.16 -3.17
N VAL A 160 -2.93 15.14 -2.32
CA VAL A 160 -4.09 14.92 -1.43
C VAL A 160 -4.24 16.12 -0.49
N VAL A 161 -3.15 16.55 0.14
CA VAL A 161 -3.13 17.70 1.07
C VAL A 161 -3.54 19.01 0.39
N GLU A 162 -3.11 19.22 -0.86
CA GLU A 162 -3.49 20.39 -1.67
C GLU A 162 -4.97 20.41 -2.04
N ASN A 163 -5.60 19.24 -2.15
CA ASN A 163 -6.95 19.09 -2.68
C ASN A 163 -7.94 18.49 -1.66
N LEU A 164 -7.58 18.46 -0.38
CA LEU A 164 -8.31 17.75 0.66
C LEU A 164 -9.74 18.28 0.88
N THR A 165 -9.98 19.54 0.56
CA THR A 165 -11.32 20.16 0.63
C THR A 165 -12.26 19.70 -0.49
N LYS A 166 -11.72 19.14 -1.58
CA LYS A 166 -12.53 18.64 -2.70
C LYS A 166 -13.12 17.29 -2.37
N GLU A 167 -14.44 17.16 -2.51
CA GLU A 167 -15.15 15.92 -2.17
C GLU A 167 -14.64 14.71 -2.96
N VAL A 168 -14.26 14.91 -4.23
CA VAL A 168 -13.71 13.84 -5.07
C VAL A 168 -12.44 13.21 -4.48
N VAL A 169 -11.62 14.00 -3.77
CA VAL A 169 -10.43 13.48 -3.08
C VAL A 169 -10.82 12.77 -1.79
N LYS A 170 -11.74 13.34 -1.01
CA LYS A 170 -12.24 12.71 0.23
C LYS A 170 -12.86 11.33 -0.02
N GLN A 171 -13.61 11.18 -1.09
CA GLN A 171 -14.22 9.90 -1.50
C GLN A 171 -13.20 8.80 -1.81
N GLN A 172 -11.97 9.17 -2.13
CA GLN A 172 -10.89 8.22 -2.44
C GLN A 172 -10.01 7.89 -1.24
N ILE A 173 -10.10 8.64 -0.14
CA ILE A 173 -9.33 8.35 1.08
C ILE A 173 -9.63 6.95 1.63
N PRO A 174 -10.88 6.46 1.66
CA PRO A 174 -11.18 5.07 2.03
C PRO A 174 -10.39 4.00 1.27
N MET A 175 -9.87 4.30 0.07
CA MET A 175 -9.08 3.37 -0.73
C MET A 175 -7.59 3.33 -0.37
N LEU A 176 -7.13 4.24 0.51
CA LEU A 176 -5.73 4.32 0.86
C LEU A 176 -5.30 3.11 1.70
N PRO A 177 -4.14 2.49 1.41
CA PRO A 177 -3.55 1.49 2.29
C PRO A 177 -3.25 2.03 3.68
N THR A 178 -3.19 1.16 4.68
CA THR A 178 -2.88 1.53 6.08
C THR A 178 -1.59 2.35 6.22
N ALA A 179 -0.53 1.98 5.49
CA ALA A 179 0.72 2.74 5.48
C ALA A 179 0.54 4.15 4.92
N ALA A 180 -0.24 4.29 3.84
CA ALA A 180 -0.49 5.57 3.19
C ALA A 180 -1.30 6.53 4.07
N ILE A 181 -2.37 6.04 4.71
CA ILE A 181 -3.17 6.88 5.61
C ILE A 181 -2.36 7.31 6.84
N PHE A 182 -1.52 6.41 7.36
CA PHE A 182 -0.67 6.72 8.51
C PHE A 182 0.38 7.78 8.18
N GLU A 183 1.08 7.62 7.05
CA GLU A 183 2.03 8.63 6.59
C GLU A 183 1.34 9.95 6.29
N PHE A 184 0.18 9.93 5.63
CA PHE A 184 -0.64 11.12 5.36
C PHE A 184 -0.92 11.91 6.65
N LEU A 185 -1.43 11.27 7.70
CA LEU A 185 -1.79 11.94 8.96
C LEU A 185 -0.58 12.44 9.77
N LYS A 186 0.61 11.87 9.54
CA LYS A 186 1.84 12.29 10.18
C LYS A 186 2.42 13.58 9.60
N ARG A 187 2.04 13.96 8.38
CA ARG A 187 2.63 15.12 7.72
C ARG A 187 2.25 16.42 8.44
N ASP A 188 3.24 17.30 8.58
CA ASP A 188 3.03 18.59 9.24
C ASP A 188 2.09 19.49 8.44
N ASP A 189 2.15 19.47 7.11
CA ASP A 189 1.27 20.25 6.24
C ASP A 189 -0.22 19.89 6.41
N VAL A 190 -0.53 18.61 6.64
CA VAL A 190 -1.87 18.14 7.01
C VAL A 190 -2.30 18.74 8.35
N ARG A 191 -1.43 18.66 9.36
CA ARG A 191 -1.69 19.20 10.71
C ARG A 191 -1.92 20.72 10.69
N TYR A 192 -1.20 21.45 9.84
CA TYR A 192 -1.34 22.91 9.73
C TYR A 192 -2.55 23.36 8.90
N LYS A 193 -2.90 22.63 7.83
CA LYS A 193 -4.07 22.99 7.00
C LYS A 193 -5.37 22.63 7.68
N CYS A 194 -5.43 21.49 8.36
CA CYS A 194 -6.63 21.03 9.07
C CYS A 194 -6.67 21.55 10.51
N LYS A 195 -6.56 22.87 10.70
CA LYS A 195 -6.70 23.48 12.05
C LYS A 195 -8.02 23.13 12.75
N GLN A 196 -9.01 22.70 11.98
CA GLN A 196 -10.22 22.03 12.47
C GLN A 196 -9.91 20.53 12.59
N GLY A 197 -9.66 20.06 13.82
CA GLY A 197 -9.42 18.63 14.09
C GLY A 197 -10.55 17.73 13.61
N THR A 198 -11.75 18.28 13.46
CA THR A 198 -12.95 17.61 12.94
C THR A 198 -12.80 17.09 11.52
N MET A 199 -12.17 17.84 10.61
CA MET A 199 -11.99 17.39 9.23
C MET A 199 -11.12 16.13 9.16
N LEU A 200 -10.05 16.05 9.96
CA LEU A 200 -9.20 14.86 10.00
C LEU A 200 -9.89 13.70 10.69
N LEU A 201 -10.68 13.97 11.74
CA LEU A 201 -11.46 12.95 12.41
C LEU A 201 -12.51 12.33 11.48
N ASP A 202 -13.25 13.14 10.72
CA ASP A 202 -14.17 12.65 9.67
C ASP A 202 -13.45 11.77 8.65
N ILE A 203 -12.30 12.22 8.14
CA ILE A 203 -11.48 11.46 7.20
C ILE A 203 -11.06 10.10 7.78
N VAL A 204 -10.57 10.09 9.02
CA VAL A 204 -10.12 8.86 9.69
C VAL A 204 -11.29 7.92 9.94
N LEU A 205 -12.44 8.42 10.40
CA LEU A 205 -13.61 7.58 10.64
C LEU A 205 -14.15 6.99 9.34
N ARG A 206 -14.19 7.75 8.24
CA ARG A 206 -14.54 7.20 6.91
C ARG A 206 -13.57 6.12 6.46
N TRP A 207 -12.27 6.32 6.69
CA TRP A 207 -11.26 5.32 6.35
C TRP A 207 -11.41 4.05 7.20
N MET A 208 -11.58 4.19 8.53
CA MET A 208 -11.78 3.07 9.45
C MET A 208 -13.03 2.27 9.11
N ASP A 209 -14.12 2.97 8.75
CA ASP A 209 -15.38 2.35 8.36
C ASP A 209 -15.20 1.44 7.14
N ALA A 210 -14.49 1.92 6.11
CA ALA A 210 -14.20 1.14 4.91
C ALA A 210 -13.12 0.06 5.09
N ASN A 211 -12.23 0.20 6.08
CA ASN A 211 -11.06 -0.66 6.28
C ASN A 211 -11.12 -1.46 7.59
N ARG A 212 -12.26 -2.10 7.87
CA ARG A 212 -12.46 -2.96 9.06
C ARG A 212 -11.43 -4.08 9.20
N TYR A 213 -10.91 -4.59 8.09
CA TYR A 213 -9.84 -5.58 8.08
C TYR A 213 -8.54 -5.07 8.75
N ALA A 214 -8.36 -3.75 8.85
CA ALA A 214 -7.22 -3.09 9.48
C ALA A 214 -7.51 -2.62 10.92
N ALA A 215 -8.52 -3.19 11.59
CA ALA A 215 -8.95 -2.76 12.93
C ALA A 215 -7.82 -2.72 13.98
N SER A 216 -6.85 -3.63 13.90
CA SER A 216 -5.67 -3.64 14.77
C SER A 216 -4.81 -2.37 14.69
N PHE A 217 -4.89 -1.63 13.58
CA PHE A 217 -4.16 -0.37 13.37
C PHE A 217 -4.97 0.87 13.77
N PHE A 218 -6.26 0.76 14.06
CA PHE A 218 -7.10 1.93 14.37
C PHE A 218 -6.58 2.79 15.52
N PRO A 219 -6.13 2.22 16.66
CA PRO A 219 -5.57 3.05 17.74
C PRO A 219 -4.35 3.87 17.28
N LEU A 220 -3.48 3.29 16.45
CA LEU A 220 -2.31 3.96 15.91
C LEU A 220 -2.69 5.11 14.98
N ILE A 221 -3.72 4.93 14.14
CA ILE A 221 -4.24 5.96 13.25
C ILE A 221 -4.88 7.10 14.05
N LEU A 222 -5.70 6.77 15.06
CA LEU A 222 -6.36 7.77 15.93
C LEU A 222 -5.35 8.59 16.74
N ASN A 223 -4.24 8.00 17.18
CA ASN A 223 -3.15 8.72 17.85
C ASN A 223 -2.51 9.82 16.97
N CYS A 224 -2.75 9.82 15.65
CA CYS A 224 -2.29 10.90 14.78
C CYS A 224 -3.21 12.13 14.83
N ILE A 225 -4.40 12.02 15.42
CA ILE A 225 -5.39 13.10 15.54
C ILE A 225 -5.17 13.86 16.83
N ARG A 226 -5.18 15.19 16.72
CA ARG A 226 -5.11 16.11 17.87
C ARG A 226 -6.50 16.40 18.42
N PHE A 227 -7.01 15.47 19.23
CA PHE A 227 -8.34 15.59 19.87
C PHE A 227 -8.46 16.82 20.79
N ASP A 228 -7.34 17.36 21.27
CA ASP A 228 -7.30 18.61 22.03
C ASP A 228 -7.80 19.84 21.24
N HIS A 229 -7.77 19.78 19.90
CA HIS A 229 -8.33 20.79 19.00
C HIS A 229 -9.77 20.52 18.55
N VAL A 230 -10.40 19.43 18.99
CA VAL A 230 -11.81 19.12 18.72
C VAL A 230 -12.65 19.63 19.89
N SER A 231 -13.70 20.40 19.63
CA SER A 231 -14.59 20.85 20.72
C SER A 231 -15.33 19.65 21.33
N SER A 232 -15.76 19.78 22.59
CA SER A 232 -16.48 18.69 23.26
C SER A 232 -17.77 18.32 22.51
N ASP A 233 -18.53 19.31 22.04
CA ASP A 233 -19.76 19.10 21.28
C ASP A 233 -19.50 18.32 19.98
N GLU A 234 -18.46 18.70 19.22
CA GLU A 234 -18.06 17.97 18.01
C GLU A 234 -17.59 16.54 18.35
N ALA A 235 -16.84 16.36 19.43
CA ALA A 235 -16.37 15.04 19.84
C ALA A 235 -17.54 14.10 20.18
N PHE A 236 -18.56 14.58 20.87
CA PHE A 236 -19.78 13.80 21.14
C PHE A 236 -20.57 13.50 19.86
N GLN A 237 -20.67 14.46 18.94
CA GLN A 237 -21.30 14.18 17.64
C GLN A 237 -20.58 13.06 16.89
N TYR A 238 -19.24 13.07 16.86
CA TYR A 238 -18.48 11.99 16.22
C TYR A 238 -18.57 10.66 16.97
N LEU A 239 -18.77 10.69 18.29
CA LEU A 239 -19.02 9.48 19.06
C LEU A 239 -20.37 8.86 18.69
N ASP A 240 -21.42 9.67 18.54
CA ASP A 240 -22.74 9.21 18.09
C ASP A 240 -22.68 8.68 16.64
N GLU A 241 -21.94 9.34 15.75
CA GLU A 241 -21.69 8.86 14.39
C GLU A 241 -20.88 7.55 14.37
N ALA A 242 -19.93 7.39 15.29
CA ALA A 242 -19.12 6.19 15.43
C ALA A 242 -19.92 5.03 16.04
N GLU A 243 -20.90 5.29 16.91
CA GLU A 243 -21.80 4.27 17.46
C GLU A 243 -22.61 3.62 16.35
N ASN A 244 -23.17 4.42 15.43
CA ASN A 244 -23.88 3.92 14.25
C ASN A 244 -23.00 3.09 13.30
N LYS A 245 -21.68 3.14 13.49
CA LYS A 245 -20.68 2.43 12.70
C LYS A 245 -19.96 1.36 13.52
N ASP A 246 -20.36 0.99 14.73
CA ASP A 246 -19.59 0.04 15.56
C ASP A 246 -18.10 0.45 15.73
N LEU A 247 -17.81 1.76 15.81
CA LEU A 247 -16.48 2.34 16.02
C LEU A 247 -16.36 3.06 17.37
N ALA A 248 -17.47 3.21 18.11
CA ALA A 248 -17.51 3.95 19.37
C ALA A 248 -16.48 3.43 20.40
N ASP A 249 -16.36 2.11 20.55
CA ASP A 249 -15.43 1.50 21.51
C ASP A 249 -13.97 1.81 21.23
N VAL A 250 -13.63 2.09 19.96
CA VAL A 250 -12.28 2.44 19.53
C VAL A 250 -12.01 3.95 19.68
N LEU A 251 -13.04 4.76 19.44
CA LEU A 251 -12.95 6.23 19.50
C LEU A 251 -13.01 6.76 20.93
N LEU A 252 -13.87 6.19 21.77
CA LEU A 252 -14.16 6.65 23.13
C LEU A 252 -12.91 6.81 24.01
N PRO A 253 -11.94 5.88 24.04
CA PRO A 253 -10.73 6.06 24.85
C PRO A 253 -9.92 7.30 24.48
N ASN A 254 -9.88 7.65 23.19
CA ASN A 254 -9.14 8.81 22.69
C ASN A 254 -9.84 10.13 23.07
N ILE A 255 -11.17 10.19 22.94
CA ILE A 255 -11.97 11.35 23.37
C ILE A 255 -11.85 11.53 24.89
N ALA A 256 -12.02 10.46 25.67
CA ALA A 256 -11.92 10.50 27.12
C ALA A 256 -10.53 10.99 27.59
N ALA A 257 -9.45 10.53 26.96
CA ALA A 257 -8.10 10.99 27.25
C ALA A 257 -7.91 12.49 26.97
N ALA A 258 -8.48 12.99 25.87
CA ALA A 258 -8.41 14.40 25.50
C ALA A 258 -9.18 15.30 26.46
N GLU A 259 -10.40 14.90 26.84
CA GLU A 259 -11.21 15.63 27.82
C GLU A 259 -10.58 15.63 29.21
N TRP A 260 -10.02 14.50 29.64
CA TRP A 260 -9.25 14.42 30.89
C TRP A 260 -8.07 15.41 30.89
N LYS A 261 -7.31 15.46 29.79
CA LYS A 261 -6.21 16.42 29.62
C LYS A 261 -6.70 17.86 29.70
N ARG A 262 -7.83 18.19 29.05
CA ARG A 262 -8.45 19.52 29.09
C ARG A 262 -8.89 19.91 30.51
N LEU A 263 -9.54 19.00 31.23
CA LEU A 263 -9.95 19.20 32.63
C LEU A 263 -8.75 19.46 33.55
N CYS A 264 -7.67 18.68 33.40
CA CYS A 264 -6.45 18.86 34.19
C CYS A 264 -5.83 20.26 33.94
N ILE A 265 -5.78 20.71 32.69
CA ILE A 265 -5.27 22.05 32.34
C ILE A 265 -6.15 23.14 32.96
N ASN A 266 -7.47 23.04 32.81
CA ASN A 266 -8.43 24.03 33.32
C ASN A 266 -8.39 24.15 34.86
N MET A 267 -8.08 23.06 35.56
CA MET A 267 -7.93 23.05 37.02
C MET A 267 -6.53 23.47 37.50
N GLY A 268 -5.64 23.95 36.61
CA GLY A 268 -4.27 24.33 36.96
C GLY A 268 -3.37 23.13 37.32
N ARG A 269 -3.78 21.91 36.95
CA ARG A 269 -3.16 20.62 37.26
C ARG A 269 -2.52 19.99 36.02
N ALA A 270 -1.84 20.80 35.22
CA ALA A 270 -1.28 20.37 33.92
C ALA A 270 -0.28 19.21 34.02
N GLU A 271 0.42 19.08 35.16
CA GLU A 271 1.32 17.96 35.45
C GLU A 271 0.64 16.58 35.41
N TYR A 272 -0.65 16.50 35.75
CA TYR A 272 -1.44 15.27 35.69
C TYR A 272 -1.92 14.92 34.28
N ALA A 273 -1.86 15.88 33.35
CA ALA A 273 -2.26 15.67 31.97
C ALA A 273 -1.22 14.90 31.13
N GLN A 274 0.02 14.81 31.60
CA GLN A 274 1.13 14.15 30.88
C GLN A 274 1.32 12.67 31.29
N LEU A 275 0.56 12.18 32.26
CA LEU A 275 0.89 10.96 32.99
C LEU A 275 0.57 9.63 32.28
N ASN A 276 0.13 9.58 31.01
CA ASN A 276 -0.33 8.30 30.41
C ASN A 276 -0.23 8.08 28.89
N LEU A 277 0.58 8.82 28.12
CA LEU A 277 0.69 8.58 26.66
C LEU A 277 2.04 8.00 26.20
N ASP A 278 3.13 8.14 26.97
CA ASP A 278 4.47 7.68 26.57
C ASP A 278 4.74 6.18 26.75
N LYS A 279 3.71 5.39 27.12
CA LYS A 279 3.83 3.94 27.34
C LYS A 279 3.26 3.06 26.23
N CYS A 280 2.88 3.62 25.09
CA CYS A 280 2.61 2.81 23.91
C CYS A 280 3.93 2.49 23.20
N PRO A 281 4.40 1.22 23.19
CA PRO A 281 5.56 0.86 22.38
C PRO A 281 5.25 1.16 20.90
N PRO A 282 6.24 1.63 20.12
CA PRO A 282 6.03 1.82 18.69
C PRO A 282 5.63 0.47 18.08
N PRO A 283 4.69 0.45 17.12
CA PRO A 283 4.36 -0.77 16.40
C PRO A 283 5.62 -1.24 15.67
N THR A 284 6.10 -2.42 16.01
CA THR A 284 7.05 -3.17 15.18
C THR A 284 6.32 -3.54 13.90
N MET A 285 6.49 -2.72 12.87
CA MET A 285 6.21 -3.17 11.50
C MET A 285 7.16 -4.34 11.21
N PRO A 286 6.71 -5.41 10.54
CA PRO A 286 7.64 -6.36 9.96
C PRO A 286 8.59 -5.58 9.08
N ARG A 287 9.88 -5.57 9.44
CA ARG A 287 10.91 -5.06 8.56
C ARG A 287 10.87 -5.95 7.33
N CYS A 288 10.81 -5.34 6.15
CA CYS A 288 11.37 -6.01 4.98
C CYS A 288 12.86 -6.11 5.29
N ASP A 289 13.29 -7.26 5.80
CA ASP A 289 14.71 -7.51 6.00
C ASP A 289 15.38 -7.40 4.62
N GLU A 290 16.16 -6.34 4.44
CA GLU A 290 17.22 -6.30 3.43
C GLU A 290 18.28 -7.30 3.88
N GLU A 291 18.00 -8.60 3.73
CA GLU A 291 19.07 -9.57 3.59
C GLU A 291 19.69 -9.34 2.21
N ALA A 292 20.62 -8.39 2.16
CA ALA A 292 21.65 -8.38 1.15
C ALA A 292 22.48 -9.65 1.35
N THR A 293 22.09 -10.72 0.67
CA THR A 293 22.93 -11.90 0.52
C THR A 293 24.16 -11.46 -0.26
N GLU A 294 25.25 -11.18 0.45
CA GLU A 294 26.60 -11.18 -0.14
C GLU A 294 26.84 -12.58 -0.70
N VAL A 295 26.56 -12.75 -1.99
CA VAL A 295 27.05 -13.89 -2.75
C VAL A 295 28.54 -13.65 -2.95
N SER A 296 29.36 -14.25 -2.09
CA SER A 296 30.80 -14.33 -2.32
C SER A 296 31.04 -15.17 -3.58
N LEU A 297 31.37 -14.49 -4.68
CA LEU A 297 32.00 -15.13 -5.83
C LEU A 297 33.48 -15.34 -5.51
N PHE A 298 34.00 -16.49 -5.96
CA PHE A 298 35.39 -17.02 -5.89
C PHE A 298 35.65 -18.04 -4.77
N PRO A 299 36.39 -19.11 -5.11
CA PRO A 299 37.81 -19.04 -5.47
C PRO A 299 38.12 -18.80 -6.94
#